data_AF-A0A0B7A9Q1-F1
#
_entry.id   AF-A0A0B7A9Q1-F1
#
_cell.length_a   1.000
_cell.length_b   1.000
_cell.length_c   1.000
_cell.angle_alpha   90.00
_cell.angle_beta   90.00
_cell.angle_gamma   90.00
#
_symmetry.space_group_name_H-M   'P 1'
#
loop_
_entity.id
_entity.type
_entity.pdbx_description
1 polymer ?
#
loop_
_entity_poly.entity_id
_entity_poly.type
_entity_poly.pdbx_seq_one_letter_code
_entity_poly.pdbx_strand_id
1 'polypeptide(L)'
;MKRIERKLEYEIHEIQAGFRRGRGTRDHIFNMRNIFKKCREYNVDLHSCCVDYTKAFDNVQHQKLWNKMKDMRLPSHLIHLIETLYYEQQAVV
;
A
#
# COMPACT_ATOMS: atom_id res chain seq x y z
N MET A 1 11.18 -9.89 -1.22
CA MET A 1 11.06 -10.97 -0.20
C MET A 1 9.93 -11.94 -0.59
N LYS A 2 10.21 -12.93 -1.46
CA LYS A 2 9.17 -13.84 -2.02
C LYS A 2 8.42 -14.67 -0.97
N ARG A 3 9.00 -14.83 0.22
CA ARG A 3 8.47 -15.66 1.31
C ARG A 3 7.15 -15.15 1.88
N ILE A 4 6.95 -13.83 1.94
CA ILE A 4 5.71 -13.22 2.47
C ILE A 4 4.70 -12.85 1.37
N GLU A 5 5.13 -12.81 0.11
CA GLU A 5 4.37 -12.32 -1.04
C GLU A 5 2.99 -12.99 -1.17
N ARG A 6 2.92 -14.33 -1.10
CA ARG A 6 1.64 -15.06 -1.19
C ARG A 6 0.63 -14.65 -0.11
N LYS A 7 1.10 -14.42 1.12
CA LYS A 7 0.23 -14.00 2.23
C LYS A 7 -0.21 -12.55 2.03
N LEU A 8 0.71 -11.68 1.61
CA LEU A 8 0.39 -10.29 1.29
C LEU A 8 -0.61 -10.17 0.15
N GLU A 9 -0.53 -10.98 -0.90
CA GLU A 9 -1.48 -10.96 -2.01
C GLU A 9 -2.92 -11.33 -1.58
N TYR A 10 -3.06 -12.15 -0.53
CA TYR A 10 -4.36 -12.48 0.07
C TYR A 10 -4.86 -11.40 1.03
N GLU A 11 -3.97 -10.82 1.86
CA GLU A 11 -4.35 -9.85 2.88
C GLU A 11 -4.55 -8.42 2.35
N ILE A 12 -3.81 -8.04 1.29
CA ILE A 12 -3.88 -6.70 0.72
C ILE A 12 -5.13 -6.58 -0.16
N HIS A 13 -5.91 -5.53 0.11
CA HIS A 13 -7.14 -5.24 -0.62
C HIS A 13 -6.93 -5.18 -2.14
N GLU A 14 -7.88 -5.70 -2.91
CA GLU A 14 -7.79 -5.82 -4.37
C GLU A 14 -7.56 -4.46 -5.06
N ILE A 15 -8.18 -3.40 -4.53
CA ILE A 15 -8.04 -2.03 -5.03
C ILE A 15 -6.60 -1.51 -4.89
N GLN A 16 -5.73 -2.09 -4.05
CA GLN A 16 -4.34 -1.66 -4.02
C GLN A 16 -3.61 -2.16 -5.28
N ALA A 17 -3.08 -1.24 -6.09
CA ALA A 17 -2.26 -1.57 -7.26
C ALA A 17 -0.76 -1.34 -7.04
N GLY A 18 -0.40 -0.42 -6.13
CA GLY A 18 1.00 -0.09 -5.84
C GLY A 18 1.75 -1.27 -5.24
N PHE A 19 2.98 -1.50 -5.72
CA PHE A 19 3.89 -2.54 -5.26
C PHE A 19 3.34 -3.98 -5.32
N ARG A 20 2.35 -4.24 -6.18
CA ARG A 20 1.80 -5.58 -6.43
C ARG A 20 2.14 -6.09 -7.81
N ARG A 21 2.43 -7.39 -7.90
CA ARG A 21 2.84 -8.01 -9.15
C ARG A 21 1.69 -7.99 -10.16
N GLY A 22 1.95 -7.52 -11.37
CA GLY A 22 0.98 -7.50 -12.46
C GLY A 22 -0.14 -6.45 -12.32
N ARG A 23 -0.10 -5.62 -11.27
CA ARG A 23 -1.02 -4.49 -11.08
C ARG A 23 -0.29 -3.18 -11.31
N GLY A 24 -1.00 -2.17 -11.79
CA GLY A 24 -0.44 -0.85 -12.04
C GLY A 24 -1.50 0.24 -12.00
N THR A 25 -1.06 1.48 -12.11
CA THR A 25 -1.95 2.66 -12.05
C THR A 25 -2.83 2.82 -13.29
N ARG A 26 -2.52 2.11 -14.39
CA ARG A 26 -3.26 2.20 -15.66
C ARG A 26 -4.74 1.90 -15.48
N ASP A 27 -5.07 0.83 -14.74
CA ASP A 27 -6.46 0.42 -14.53
C ASP A 27 -7.20 1.43 -13.64
N HIS A 28 -6.55 1.99 -12.62
CA HIS A 28 -7.15 3.03 -11.79
C HIS A 28 -7.38 4.33 -12.56
N ILE A 29 -6.43 4.74 -13.41
CA ILE A 29 -6.59 5.90 -14.29
C ILE A 29 -7.76 5.69 -15.26
N PHE A 30 -7.88 4.49 -15.82
CA PHE A 30 -9.00 4.12 -16.68
C PHE A 30 -10.35 4.19 -15.93
N ASN A 31 -10.42 3.62 -14.73
CA ASN A 31 -11.62 3.66 -13.88
C ASN A 31 -12.03 5.08 -13.54
N MET A 32 -11.08 5.93 -13.10
CA MET A 32 -11.33 7.34 -12.81
C MET A 32 -11.85 8.10 -14.03
N ARG A 33 -11.24 7.87 -15.21
CA ARG A 33 -11.71 8.48 -16.47
C ARG A 33 -13.14 8.05 -16.81
N ASN A 34 -13.51 6.81 -16.57
CA ASN A 34 -14.86 6.33 -16.82
C ASN A 34 -15.88 6.92 -15.85
N ILE A 35 -15.53 7.01 -14.56
CA ILE A 35 -16.36 7.68 -13.55
C ILE A 35 -16.61 9.14 -13.95
N PHE A 36 -15.55 9.87 -14.33
CA PHE A 36 -15.66 11.27 -14.77
C PHE A 36 -16.58 11.43 -15.98
N LYS A 37 -16.44 10.54 -16.97
CA LYS A 37 -17.31 10.54 -18.16
C LYS A 37 -18.76 10.26 -17.80
N LYS A 38 -19.02 9.26 -16.95
CA LYS A 38 -20.38 8.86 -16.56
C LYS A 38 -21.08 9.91 -15.72
N CYS A 39 -20.38 10.52 -14.75
CA CYS A 39 -20.93 11.64 -13.99
C CYS A 39 -21.31 12.82 -14.91
N ARG A 40 -20.45 13.15 -15.90
CA ARG A 40 -20.75 14.17 -16.90
C ARG A 40 -21.94 13.80 -17.79
N GLU A 41 -22.06 12.55 -18.22
CA GLU A 41 -23.15 12.05 -19.08
C GLU A 41 -24.51 12.16 -18.39
N TYR A 42 -24.58 11.85 -17.10
CA TYR A 42 -25.83 11.87 -16.32
C TYR A 42 -26.03 13.14 -15.50
N ASN A 43 -25.21 14.18 -15.72
CA ASN A 43 -25.26 15.44 -14.99
C ASN A 43 -25.25 15.26 -13.46
N VAL A 44 -24.40 14.35 -12.98
CA VAL A 44 -24.17 14.08 -11.56
C VAL A 44 -22.93 14.85 -11.11
N ASP A 45 -23.06 15.65 -10.06
CA ASP A 45 -21.94 16.34 -9.45
C ASP A 45 -20.94 15.34 -8.86
N LEU A 46 -19.66 15.51 -9.19
CA LEU A 46 -18.58 14.66 -8.73
C LEU A 46 -17.49 15.48 -8.07
N HIS A 47 -17.19 15.14 -6.81
CA HIS A 47 -16.06 15.68 -6.08
C HIS A 47 -14.99 14.59 -5.90
N SER A 48 -13.73 14.94 -6.11
CA SER A 48 -12.61 14.02 -5.94
C SER A 48 -11.52 14.66 -5.09
N CYS A 49 -10.85 13.85 -4.26
CA CYS A 49 -9.75 14.28 -3.41
C CYS A 49 -8.58 13.31 -3.57
N CYS A 50 -7.39 13.85 -3.81
CA CYS A 50 -6.15 13.10 -3.85
C CYS A 50 -5.42 13.32 -2.53
N VAL A 51 -5.26 12.25 -1.75
CA VAL A 51 -4.51 12.27 -0.48
C VAL A 51 -3.14 11.66 -0.72
N ASP A 52 -2.09 12.38 -0.33
CA ASP A 52 -0.71 11.91 -0.40
C ASP A 52 0.00 12.08 0.95
N TYR A 53 0.92 11.16 1.26
CA TYR A 53 1.67 11.19 2.50
C TYR A 53 3.02 11.87 2.29
N THR A 54 3.27 12.97 3.02
CA THR A 54 4.61 13.57 3.06
C THR A 54 5.61 12.56 3.60
N LYS A 55 6.71 12.32 2.88
CA LYS A 55 7.79 11.40 3.30
C LYS A 55 7.27 10.06 3.82
N ALA A 56 6.46 9.38 3.01
CA ALA A 56 5.69 8.20 3.43
C ALA A 56 6.51 7.11 4.12
N PHE A 57 7.77 6.89 3.73
CA PHE A 57 8.63 5.87 4.35
C PHE A 57 9.30 6.36 5.64
N ASP A 58 9.71 7.64 5.70
CA ASP A 58 10.37 8.21 6.89
C ASP A 58 9.39 8.37 8.06
N ASN A 59 8.09 8.55 7.77
CA ASN A 59 7.05 8.78 8.77
C ASN A 59 6.35 7.50 9.25
N VAL A 60 6.81 6.31 8.84
CA VAL A 60 6.22 5.04 9.27
C VAL A 60 6.54 4.79 10.75
N GLN A 61 5.49 4.65 11.57
CA GLN A 61 5.64 4.20 12.95
C GLN A 61 5.94 2.70 12.98
N HIS A 62 7.22 2.33 13.08
CA HIS A 62 7.69 0.94 13.02
C HIS A 62 6.95 0.00 13.98
N GLN A 63 6.69 0.42 15.22
CA GLN A 63 5.94 -0.42 16.18
C GLN A 63 4.54 -0.80 15.69
N LYS A 64 3.85 0.12 15.01
CA LYS A 64 2.53 -0.17 14.40
C LYS A 64 2.66 -1.13 13.22
N LEU A 65 3.73 -0.99 12.43
CA LEU A 65 4.03 -1.92 11.33
C LEU A 65 4.25 -3.35 11.86
N TRP A 66 5.04 -3.52 12.92
CA TRP A 66 5.30 -4.83 13.53
C TRP A 66 4.02 -5.48 14.06
N ASN A 67 3.18 -4.71 14.75
CA ASN A 67 1.89 -5.19 15.23
C ASN A 67 0.99 -5.61 14.07
N LYS A 68 0.95 -4.81 12.98
CA LYS A 68 0.16 -5.16 11.79
C LYS A 68 0.65 -6.45 11.13
N MET A 69 1.96 -6.67 11.06
CA MET A 69 2.54 -7.91 10.53
C MET A 69 2.17 -9.13 11.40
N LYS A 70 2.12 -8.96 12.73
CA LYS A 70 1.67 -10.00 13.67
C LYS A 70 0.18 -10.30 13.49
N ASP A 71 -0.66 -9.28 13.33
CA ASP A 71 -2.10 -9.44 13.06
C ASP A 71 -2.37 -10.20 11.76
N MET A 72 -1.55 -9.96 10.73
CA MET A 72 -1.57 -10.68 9.46
C MET A 72 -1.01 -12.11 9.55
N ARG A 73 -0.60 -12.55 10.76
CA ARG A 73 -0.03 -13.87 11.05
C ARG A 73 1.19 -14.19 10.21
N LEU A 74 2.04 -13.19 9.94
CA LEU A 74 3.33 -13.44 9.31
C LEU A 74 4.25 -14.21 10.29
N PRO A 75 5.12 -15.11 9.81
CA PRO A 75 6.01 -15.86 10.68
C PRO A 75 6.90 -14.94 11.53
N SER A 76 6.93 -15.16 12.85
CA SER A 76 7.62 -14.28 13.80
C SER A 76 9.10 -14.07 13.48
N HIS A 77 9.79 -15.10 12.98
CA HIS A 77 11.20 -14.99 12.58
C HIS A 77 11.42 -14.03 11.39
N LEU A 78 10.44 -13.89 10.49
CA LEU A 78 10.51 -12.92 9.38
C LEU A 78 10.20 -11.50 9.86
N ILE A 79 9.26 -11.35 10.80
CA ILE A 79 8.96 -10.06 11.42
C ILE A 79 10.21 -9.57 12.16
N HIS A 80 10.83 -10.44 12.97
CA HIS A 80 12.06 -10.12 13.68
C HIS A 80 13.21 -9.77 12.73
N LEU A 81 13.37 -10.51 11.62
CA LEU A 81 14.35 -10.17 10.60
C LEU A 81 14.14 -8.75 10.05
N ILE A 82 12.90 -8.36 9.79
CA ILE A 82 12.59 -7.00 9.31
C ILE A 82 12.81 -5.96 10.41
N GLU A 83 12.38 -6.24 11.64
CA GLU A 83 12.65 -5.37 12.81
C GLU A 83 14.15 -5.06 12.94
N THR A 84 15.01 -6.09 12.84
CA THR A 84 16.46 -5.93 12.93
C THR A 84 17.04 -5.12 11.76
N LEU A 85 16.45 -5.19 10.57
CA LEU A 85 16.89 -4.35 9.43
C LEU A 85 16.70 -2.86 9.68
N TYR A 86 15.68 -2.49 10.47
CA TYR A 86 15.38 -1.09 10.82
C TYR A 86 15.97 -0.68 12.17
N TYR A 87 16.53 -1.61 12.95
CA TYR A 87 17.12 -1.34 14.25
C TYR A 87 18.44 -0.55 14.09
N GLU A 88 18.50 0.63 14.70
CA GLU A 88 19.66 1.56 14.65
C GLU A 88 20.14 1.90 13.23
N GLN A 89 19.25 1.79 12.24
CA GLN A 89 19.59 2.13 10.87
C GLN A 89 19.88 3.64 10.74
N GLN A 90 21.09 3.98 10.30
CA GLN A 90 21.46 5.33 9.90
C GLN A 90 21.45 5.44 8.38
N ALA A 91 20.55 6.25 7.82
CA ALA A 91 20.61 6.63 6.42
C ALA A 91 21.53 7.86 6.29
N VAL A 92 22.62 7.71 5.54
CA VAL A 92 23.45 8.84 5.10
C VAL A 92 22.84 9.34 3.79
N VAL A 93 22.44 10.62 3.76
CA VAL A 93 21.94 11.31 2.56
C VAL A 93 23.11 11.94 1.81
#